data_AF-A0A4Q3U7U5-F1
#
_entry.id   AF-A0A4Q3U7U5-F1
#
_cell.length_a   1.000
_cell.length_b   1.000
_cell.length_c   1.000
_cell.angle_alpha   90.00
_cell.angle_beta   90.00
_cell.angle_gamma   90.00
#
_symmetry.space_group_name_H-M   'P 1'
#
loop_
_entity.id
_entity.type
_entity.pdbx_description
1 polymer ?
#
loop_
_entity_poly.entity_id
_entity_poly.type
_entity_poly.pdbx_seq_one_letter_code
_entity_poly.pdbx_strand_id
1 'polypeptide(L)'
;MTVFEMLKEGAEKGYQELMTSLEGVTEEQAWAVLPNQGPDYLHSGGSIYSVTMHVASLKWVYGSICFRNTEIRWRDAADQIEAFEPSWTAALDYLERGHQYWMESWAGLADFEEMRPTNWKSGDWPAWKIIQFCSQHDAYHAGQIAVFRYGCAPSDVRPASEAEEIRKYCRDSIHW
;
A
#
# COMPACT_ATOMS: atom_id res chain seq x y z
N MET A 1 11.77 2.70 -25.93
CA MET A 1 11.27 2.49 -24.57
C MET A 1 12.47 2.25 -23.66
N THR A 2 12.75 3.17 -22.74
CA THR A 2 13.81 3.07 -21.74
C THR A 2 13.36 2.21 -20.55
N VAL A 3 14.31 1.78 -19.70
CA VAL A 3 13.97 1.07 -18.44
C VAL A 3 13.05 1.91 -17.55
N PHE A 4 13.33 3.22 -17.47
CA PHE A 4 12.46 4.17 -16.76
C PHE A 4 11.03 4.16 -17.31
N GLU A 5 10.87 4.25 -18.63
CA GLU A 5 9.54 4.25 -19.27
C GLU A 5 8.79 2.94 -19.00
N MET A 6 9.47 1.79 -19.04
CA MET A 6 8.86 0.49 -18.74
C MET A 6 8.40 0.38 -17.28
N LEU A 7 9.25 0.80 -16.34
CA LEU A 7 8.93 0.75 -14.91
C LEU A 7 7.79 1.72 -14.57
N LYS A 8 7.81 2.92 -15.16
CA LYS A 8 6.73 3.90 -15.03
C LYS A 8 5.41 3.38 -15.55
N GLU A 9 5.40 2.84 -16.77
CA GLU A 9 4.18 2.27 -17.35
C GLU A 9 3.66 1.09 -16.51
N GLY A 10 4.56 0.24 -15.98
CA GLY A 10 4.18 -0.85 -15.09
C GLY A 10 3.55 -0.37 -13.78
N ALA A 11 4.16 0.62 -13.12
CA ALA A 11 3.63 1.19 -11.89
C ALA A 11 2.29 1.89 -12.09
N GLU A 12 2.14 2.67 -13.16
CA GLU A 12 0.86 3.32 -13.49
C GLU A 12 -0.22 2.28 -13.82
N LYS A 13 0.08 1.23 -14.59
CA LYS A 13 -0.90 0.16 -14.88
C LYS A 13 -1.35 -0.56 -13.62
N GLY A 14 -0.42 -0.97 -12.76
CA GLY A 14 -0.76 -1.63 -11.49
C GLY A 14 -1.65 -0.74 -10.62
N TYR A 15 -1.33 0.56 -10.55
CA TYR A 15 -2.15 1.51 -9.81
C TYR A 15 -3.55 1.71 -10.43
N GLN A 16 -3.65 1.81 -11.76
CA GLN A 16 -4.93 1.92 -12.46
C GLN A 16 -5.81 0.67 -12.26
N GLU A 17 -5.24 -0.53 -12.23
CA GLU A 17 -5.97 -1.75 -11.90
C GLU A 17 -6.53 -1.69 -10.47
N LEU A 18 -5.73 -1.24 -9.51
CA LEU A 18 -6.18 -1.01 -8.13
C LEU A 18 -7.33 0.01 -8.07
N MET A 19 -7.17 1.17 -8.72
CA MET A 19 -8.18 2.22 -8.72
C MET A 19 -9.48 1.78 -9.40
N THR A 20 -9.41 0.98 -10.46
CA THR A 20 -10.59 0.37 -11.10
C THR A 20 -11.34 -0.54 -10.12
N SER A 21 -10.63 -1.34 -9.32
CA SER A 21 -11.26 -2.17 -8.28
C SER A 21 -11.91 -1.35 -7.16
N LEU A 22 -11.43 -0.13 -6.90
CA LEU A 22 -11.96 0.79 -5.89
C LEU A 22 -13.10 1.68 -6.40
N GLU A 23 -13.35 1.71 -7.71
CA GLU A 23 -14.36 2.58 -8.29
C GLU A 23 -15.77 2.29 -7.74
N GLY A 24 -16.43 3.33 -7.27
CA GLY A 24 -17.79 3.26 -6.72
C GLY A 24 -17.93 2.49 -5.40
N VAL A 25 -16.83 2.11 -4.73
CA VAL A 25 -16.89 1.54 -3.37
C VAL A 25 -17.42 2.58 -2.40
N THR A 26 -18.53 2.27 -1.70
CA THR A 26 -19.03 3.10 -0.59
C THR A 26 -18.27 2.83 0.69
N GLU A 27 -18.42 3.69 1.70
CA GLU A 27 -17.77 3.50 3.00
C GLU A 27 -18.21 2.19 3.67
N GLU A 28 -19.50 1.85 3.61
CA GLU A 28 -20.04 0.62 4.18
C GLU A 28 -19.51 -0.63 3.46
N GLN A 29 -19.30 -0.54 2.14
CA GLN A 29 -18.63 -1.60 1.39
C GLN A 29 -17.15 -1.69 1.74
N ALA A 30 -16.48 -0.55 1.96
CA ALA A 30 -15.07 -0.51 2.31
C ALA A 30 -14.81 -1.17 3.67
N TRP A 31 -15.71 -0.95 4.63
CA TRP A 31 -15.64 -1.48 6.00
C TRP A 31 -16.06 -2.94 6.11
N ALA A 32 -16.69 -3.50 5.09
CA ALA A 32 -17.09 -4.90 5.10
C ALA A 32 -15.87 -5.83 5.20
N VAL A 33 -15.89 -6.72 6.19
CA VAL A 33 -14.81 -7.67 6.47
C VAL A 33 -15.20 -9.05 5.93
N LEU A 34 -14.26 -9.73 5.28
CA LEU A 34 -14.47 -11.09 4.77
C LEU A 34 -14.86 -12.04 5.93
N PRO A 35 -16.01 -12.72 5.85
CA PRO A 35 -16.39 -13.70 6.85
C PRO A 35 -15.48 -14.93 6.78
N ASN A 36 -15.16 -15.51 7.94
CA ASN A 36 -14.32 -16.71 8.05
C ASN A 36 -12.93 -16.52 7.42
N GLN A 37 -12.19 -15.50 7.85
CA GLN A 37 -10.76 -15.38 7.58
C GLN A 37 -10.09 -16.69 8.03
N GLY A 38 -9.64 -17.49 7.07
CA GLY A 38 -8.98 -18.76 7.35
C GLY A 38 -7.70 -18.59 8.18
N PRO A 39 -6.93 -19.66 8.41
CA PRO A 39 -5.71 -19.57 9.21
C PRO A 39 -4.59 -18.75 8.54
N ASP A 40 -4.69 -18.50 7.23
CA ASP A 40 -3.66 -17.80 6.46
C ASP A 40 -3.80 -16.28 6.56
N TYR A 41 -2.66 -15.60 6.69
CA TYR A 41 -2.60 -14.15 6.77
C TYR A 41 -2.96 -13.51 5.42
N LEU A 42 -4.00 -12.68 5.40
CA LEU A 42 -4.49 -12.00 4.20
C LEU A 42 -3.69 -10.75 3.81
N HIS A 43 -2.51 -10.53 4.40
CA HIS A 43 -1.72 -9.30 4.20
C HIS A 43 -2.50 -8.00 4.49
N SER A 44 -3.56 -8.07 5.31
CA SER A 44 -4.42 -6.96 5.71
C SER A 44 -5.37 -7.41 6.82
N GLY A 45 -6.16 -6.47 7.38
CA GLY A 45 -7.31 -6.75 8.25
C GLY A 45 -8.51 -7.41 7.57
N GLY A 46 -8.44 -7.73 6.27
CA GLY A 46 -9.47 -8.47 5.55
C GLY A 46 -10.69 -7.66 5.12
N SER A 47 -10.56 -6.34 5.03
CA SER A 47 -11.53 -5.42 4.42
C SER A 47 -10.91 -4.65 3.25
N ILE A 48 -11.74 -4.04 2.40
CA ILE A 48 -11.26 -3.17 1.31
C ILE A 48 -10.55 -1.94 1.91
N TYR A 49 -11.08 -1.39 3.00
CA TYR A 49 -10.44 -0.30 3.75
C TYR A 49 -9.03 -0.70 4.18
N SER A 50 -8.89 -1.84 4.88
CA SER A 50 -7.61 -2.33 5.37
C SER A 50 -6.59 -2.59 4.26
N VAL A 51 -7.03 -3.17 3.14
CA VAL A 51 -6.14 -3.38 1.97
C VAL A 51 -5.69 -2.04 1.37
N THR A 52 -6.61 -1.08 1.26
CA THR A 52 -6.28 0.26 0.72
C THR A 52 -5.26 0.96 1.60
N MET A 53 -5.45 0.93 2.92
CA MET A 53 -4.52 1.50 3.89
C MET A 53 -3.17 0.80 3.89
N HIS A 54 -3.16 -0.53 3.75
CA HIS A 54 -1.94 -1.33 3.59
C HIS A 54 -1.13 -0.88 2.37
N VAL A 55 -1.76 -0.80 1.20
CA VAL A 55 -1.11 -0.36 -0.04
C VAL A 55 -0.62 1.08 0.08
N ALA A 56 -1.47 2.00 0.57
CA ALA A 56 -1.10 3.40 0.73
C ALA A 56 0.13 3.57 1.64
N SER A 57 0.13 2.93 2.81
CA SER A 57 1.22 2.99 3.78
C SER A 57 2.54 2.47 3.21
N LEU A 58 2.48 1.39 2.42
CA LEU A 58 3.67 0.85 1.76
C LEU A 58 4.25 1.82 0.74
N LYS A 59 3.42 2.54 -0.03
CA LYS A 59 3.91 3.52 -1.00
C LYS A 59 4.71 4.65 -0.32
N TRP A 60 4.20 5.16 0.80
CA TRP A 60 4.91 6.16 1.62
C TRP A 60 6.21 5.62 2.19
N VAL A 61 6.14 4.50 2.91
CA VAL A 61 7.29 3.98 3.65
C VAL A 61 8.36 3.41 2.72
N TYR A 62 7.98 2.78 1.60
CA TYR A 62 8.97 2.22 0.67
C TYR A 62 9.58 3.27 -0.23
N GLY A 63 8.80 4.25 -0.71
CA GLY A 63 9.38 5.39 -1.42
C GLY A 63 10.43 6.10 -0.55
N SER A 64 10.10 6.25 0.74
CA SER A 64 10.99 6.81 1.76
C SER A 64 12.25 5.98 2.00
N ILE A 65 12.11 4.72 2.42
CA ILE A 65 13.24 3.85 2.78
C ILE A 65 14.16 3.65 1.58
N CYS A 66 13.59 3.26 0.44
CA CYS A 66 14.35 2.81 -0.71
C CYS A 66 15.00 3.96 -1.48
N PHE A 67 14.39 5.15 -1.50
CA PHE A 67 14.79 6.21 -2.43
C PHE A 67 14.92 7.61 -1.81
N ARG A 68 14.47 7.84 -0.57
CA ARG A 68 14.54 9.15 0.09
C ARG A 68 15.14 9.11 1.50
N ASN A 69 16.11 8.22 1.70
CA ASN A 69 16.89 8.15 2.94
C ASN A 69 16.03 8.03 4.21
N THR A 70 14.92 7.29 4.14
CA THR A 70 14.04 7.03 5.29
C THR A 70 13.46 8.30 5.94
N GLU A 71 13.05 9.30 5.14
CA GLU A 71 12.40 10.53 5.63
C GLU A 71 11.03 10.30 6.32
N ILE A 72 10.29 9.28 5.88
CA ILE A 72 9.06 8.76 6.48
C ILE A 72 9.29 7.33 6.99
N ARG A 73 8.89 7.07 8.22
CA ARG A 73 8.98 5.77 8.89
C ARG A 73 7.62 5.18 9.21
N TRP A 74 7.61 3.94 9.70
CA TRP A 74 6.37 3.26 10.08
C TRP A 74 5.58 4.01 11.17
N ARG A 75 6.26 4.60 12.16
CA ARG A 75 5.58 5.43 13.17
C ARG A 75 4.91 6.67 12.56
N ASP A 76 5.57 7.30 11.60
CA ASP A 76 5.06 8.53 10.99
C ASP A 76 3.84 8.22 10.12
N ALA A 77 3.84 7.08 9.42
CA ALA A 77 2.67 6.57 8.71
C ALA A 77 1.51 6.25 9.67
N ALA A 78 1.78 5.59 10.81
CA ALA A 78 0.76 5.31 11.81
C ALA A 78 0.11 6.59 12.36
N ASP A 79 0.92 7.61 12.68
CA ASP A 79 0.44 8.89 13.20
C ASP A 79 -0.38 9.66 12.16
N GLN A 80 -0.02 9.59 10.88
CA GLN A 80 -0.81 10.18 9.79
C GLN A 80 -2.17 9.50 9.62
N ILE A 81 -2.22 8.17 9.73
CA ILE A 81 -3.45 7.38 9.56
C ILE A 81 -4.42 7.60 10.72
N GLU A 82 -3.91 7.62 11.96
CA GLU A 82 -4.71 7.87 13.16
C GLU A 82 -5.49 9.19 13.08
N ALA A 83 -4.97 10.18 12.36
CA ALA A 83 -5.61 11.48 12.22
C ALA A 83 -6.92 11.45 11.40
N PHE A 84 -7.17 10.41 10.59
CA PHE A 84 -8.33 10.36 9.70
C PHE A 84 -9.11 9.04 9.69
N GLU A 85 -8.59 7.97 10.27
CA GLU A 85 -9.33 6.71 10.32
C GLU A 85 -10.66 6.84 11.10
N PRO A 86 -11.73 6.13 10.70
CA PRO A 86 -11.82 5.16 9.60
C PRO A 86 -12.42 5.74 8.29
N SER A 87 -12.21 7.03 7.99
CA SER A 87 -12.82 7.69 6.83
C SER A 87 -12.39 7.09 5.49
N TRP A 88 -13.35 6.56 4.73
CA TRP A 88 -13.05 5.97 3.42
C TRP A 88 -12.57 7.00 2.40
N THR A 89 -13.18 8.19 2.38
CA THR A 89 -12.75 9.28 1.49
C THR A 89 -11.32 9.73 1.80
N ALA A 90 -10.96 9.83 3.08
CA ALA A 90 -9.59 10.21 3.46
C ALA A 90 -8.57 9.10 3.15
N ALA A 91 -8.97 7.83 3.26
CA ALA A 91 -8.13 6.69 2.85
C ALA A 91 -7.80 6.73 1.35
N LEU A 92 -8.78 7.06 0.49
CA LEU A 92 -8.57 7.23 -0.95
C LEU A 92 -7.61 8.39 -1.26
N ASP A 93 -7.79 9.54 -0.60
CA ASP A 93 -6.87 10.68 -0.74
C ASP A 93 -5.45 10.31 -0.28
N TYR A 94 -5.32 9.58 0.82
CA TYR A 94 -4.03 9.12 1.33
C TYR A 94 -3.34 8.13 0.38
N LEU A 95 -4.09 7.24 -0.28
CA LEU A 95 -3.60 6.34 -1.32
C LEU A 95 -3.09 7.11 -2.55
N GLU A 96 -3.87 8.06 -3.06
CA GLU A 96 -3.52 8.88 -4.23
C GLU A 96 -2.23 9.67 -3.97
N ARG A 97 -2.15 10.38 -2.85
CA ARG A 97 -0.93 11.10 -2.46
C ARG A 97 0.25 10.16 -2.24
N GLY A 98 0.01 8.97 -1.68
CA GLY A 98 1.03 7.94 -1.53
C GLY A 98 1.57 7.45 -2.88
N HIS A 99 0.69 7.28 -3.88
CA HIS A 99 1.11 6.94 -5.24
C HIS A 99 1.94 8.04 -5.89
N GLN A 100 1.52 9.30 -5.78
CA GLN A 100 2.30 10.43 -6.28
C GLN A 100 3.69 10.49 -5.63
N TYR A 101 3.75 10.40 -4.30
CA TYR A 101 5.00 10.34 -3.54
C TYR A 101 5.91 9.19 -4.01
N TRP A 102 5.34 8.01 -4.20
CA TRP A 102 6.06 6.84 -4.70
C TRP A 102 6.64 7.07 -6.10
N MET A 103 5.85 7.59 -7.04
CA MET A 103 6.33 7.86 -8.41
C MET A 103 7.46 8.90 -8.42
N GLU A 104 7.32 9.94 -7.62
CA GLU A 104 8.34 10.98 -7.49
C GLU A 104 9.61 10.49 -6.78
N SER A 105 9.54 9.45 -5.94
CA SER A 105 10.69 9.02 -5.15
C SER A 105 11.81 8.46 -6.01
N TRP A 106 11.48 7.88 -7.17
CA TRP A 106 12.45 7.26 -8.06
C TRP A 106 12.49 7.89 -9.46
N ALA A 107 11.71 8.95 -9.72
CA ALA A 107 11.60 9.62 -11.02
C ALA A 107 12.95 10.12 -11.58
N GLY A 108 13.87 10.50 -10.68
CA GLY A 108 15.20 11.02 -11.04
C GLY A 108 16.33 10.00 -11.00
N LEU A 109 16.05 8.70 -10.83
CA LEU A 109 17.09 7.68 -10.76
C LEU A 109 17.87 7.58 -12.09
N ALA A 110 19.19 7.65 -11.98
CA ALA A 110 20.10 7.49 -13.13
C ALA A 110 20.48 6.02 -13.38
N ASP A 111 20.51 5.19 -12.33
CA ASP A 111 20.85 3.78 -12.40
C ASP A 111 19.80 2.95 -11.65
N PHE A 112 19.15 2.04 -12.39
CA PHE A 112 18.13 1.15 -11.85
C PHE A 112 18.68 -0.19 -11.34
N GLU A 113 19.95 -0.50 -11.62
CA GLU A 113 20.65 -1.67 -11.07
C GLU A 113 21.29 -1.38 -9.70
N GLU A 114 21.35 -0.11 -9.31
CA GLU A 114 21.86 0.29 -7.99
C GLU A 114 21.07 -0.41 -6.88
N MET A 115 21.82 -1.03 -5.97
CA MET A 115 21.26 -1.69 -4.79
C MET A 115 20.72 -0.64 -3.82
N ARG A 116 19.45 -0.79 -3.45
CA ARG A 116 18.74 0.09 -2.52
C ARG A 116 18.31 -0.69 -1.27
N PRO A 117 18.30 -0.03 -0.11
CA PRO A 117 17.80 -0.66 1.11
C PRO A 117 16.34 -1.05 0.94
N THR A 118 15.96 -2.15 1.56
CA THR A 118 14.56 -2.59 1.60
C THR A 118 14.10 -2.75 3.04
N ASN A 119 12.78 -2.75 3.27
CA ASN A 119 12.23 -3.06 4.58
C ASN A 119 12.17 -4.59 4.85
N TRP A 120 12.51 -5.42 3.84
CA TRP A 120 12.35 -6.87 3.91
C TRP A 120 13.60 -7.52 4.50
N LYS A 121 13.44 -8.67 5.15
CA LYS A 121 14.54 -9.43 5.78
C LYS A 121 15.63 -9.89 4.79
N SER A 122 15.40 -9.76 3.48
CA SER A 122 16.32 -10.16 2.41
C SER A 122 17.46 -9.19 2.12
N GLY A 123 17.52 -8.02 2.80
CA GLY A 123 18.54 -7.00 2.56
C GLY A 123 18.25 -6.16 1.32
N ASP A 124 19.29 -5.56 0.75
CA ASP A 124 19.18 -4.62 -0.36
C ASP A 124 18.83 -5.31 -1.68
N TRP A 125 18.02 -4.66 -2.52
CA TRP A 125 17.63 -5.12 -3.87
C TRP A 125 17.97 -4.07 -4.93
N PRO A 126 18.18 -4.44 -6.21
CA PRO A 126 18.32 -3.46 -7.27
C PRO A 126 17.03 -2.64 -7.40
N ALA A 127 17.15 -1.34 -7.67
CA ALA A 127 16.04 -0.40 -7.69
C ALA A 127 14.88 -0.85 -8.61
N TRP A 128 15.19 -1.37 -9.80
CA TRP A 128 14.16 -1.86 -10.73
C TRP A 128 13.26 -2.93 -10.11
N LYS A 129 13.83 -3.82 -9.29
CA LYS A 129 13.12 -4.94 -8.67
C LYS A 129 12.18 -4.46 -7.58
N ILE A 130 12.61 -3.48 -6.78
CA ILE A 130 11.75 -2.84 -5.77
C ILE A 130 10.58 -2.15 -6.47
N ILE A 131 10.85 -1.46 -7.58
CA ILE A 131 9.81 -0.74 -8.32
C ILE A 131 8.79 -1.70 -8.94
N GLN A 132 9.27 -2.78 -9.57
CA GLN A 132 8.41 -3.82 -10.12
C GLN A 132 7.60 -4.53 -9.03
N PHE A 133 8.19 -4.81 -7.86
CA PHE A 133 7.49 -5.42 -6.74
C PHE A 133 6.30 -4.55 -6.31
N CYS A 134 6.51 -3.25 -6.12
CA CYS A 134 5.43 -2.33 -5.72
C CYS A 134 4.34 -2.22 -6.80
N SER A 135 4.71 -2.33 -8.08
CA SER A 135 3.75 -2.34 -9.19
C SER A 135 2.89 -3.61 -9.20
N GLN A 136 3.50 -4.78 -8.96
CA GLN A 136 2.78 -6.07 -8.86
C GLN A 136 1.95 -6.17 -7.59
N HIS A 137 2.38 -5.51 -6.52
CA HIS A 137 1.68 -5.43 -5.24
C HIS A 137 0.33 -4.74 -5.38
N ASP A 138 0.25 -3.63 -6.13
CA ASP A 138 -1.02 -2.96 -6.44
C ASP A 138 -1.99 -3.91 -7.16
N ALA A 139 -1.52 -4.61 -8.21
CA ALA A 139 -2.34 -5.54 -8.98
C ALA A 139 -2.80 -6.75 -8.16
N TYR A 140 -1.94 -7.28 -7.28
CA TYR A 140 -2.30 -8.35 -6.34
C TYR A 140 -3.47 -7.93 -5.44
N HIS A 141 -3.38 -6.73 -4.87
CA HIS A 141 -4.43 -6.21 -3.99
C HIS A 141 -5.69 -5.77 -4.75
N ALA A 142 -5.59 -5.37 -6.02
CA ALA A 142 -6.73 -5.14 -6.89
C ALA A 142 -7.60 -6.41 -7.00
N GLY A 143 -6.97 -7.58 -7.16
CA GLY A 143 -7.65 -8.88 -7.16
C GLY A 143 -8.28 -9.24 -5.81
N GLN A 144 -7.58 -8.95 -4.71
CA GLN A 144 -8.10 -9.17 -3.36
C GLN A 144 -9.35 -8.31 -3.08
N ILE A 145 -9.33 -7.04 -3.48
CA ILE A 145 -10.48 -6.13 -3.37
C ILE A 145 -11.67 -6.67 -4.18
N ALA A 146 -11.44 -7.19 -5.39
CA ALA A 146 -12.51 -7.77 -6.19
C ALA A 146 -13.21 -8.95 -5.48
N VAL A 147 -12.43 -9.79 -4.77
CA VAL A 147 -13.00 -10.87 -3.93
C VAL A 147 -13.84 -10.29 -2.79
N PHE A 148 -13.37 -9.25 -2.10
CA PHE A 148 -14.12 -8.64 -1.00
C PHE A 148 -15.43 -8.01 -1.49
N ARG A 149 -15.40 -7.32 -2.63
CA ARG A 149 -16.60 -6.76 -3.26
C ARG A 149 -17.65 -7.82 -3.60
N TYR A 150 -17.19 -9.00 -4.03
CA TYR A 150 -18.08 -10.12 -4.34
C TYR A 150 -18.60 -10.82 -3.07
N GLY A 151 -17.73 -11.02 -2.08
CA GLY A 151 -17.97 -11.91 -0.95
C GLY A 151 -18.51 -11.24 0.31
N CYS A 152 -18.45 -9.91 0.42
CA CYS A 152 -18.82 -9.20 1.65
C CYS A 152 -20.08 -8.35 1.44
N ALA A 153 -21.02 -8.44 2.39
CA ALA A 153 -22.14 -7.53 2.46
C ALA A 153 -21.69 -6.19 3.09
N PRO A 154 -22.24 -5.03 2.66
CA PRO A 154 -21.94 -3.75 3.29
C PRO A 154 -22.15 -3.79 4.81
N SER A 155 -21.29 -3.09 5.54
CA SER A 155 -21.24 -3.07 7.00
C SER A 155 -21.19 -1.64 7.52
N ASP A 156 -21.99 -1.33 8.54
CA ASP A 156 -21.92 -0.09 9.33
C ASP A 156 -20.94 -0.21 10.51
N VAL A 157 -20.39 -1.40 10.74
CA VAL A 157 -19.35 -1.65 11.76
C VAL A 157 -18.01 -1.15 11.24
N ARG A 158 -17.38 -0.27 12.02
CA ARG A 158 -16.06 0.28 11.73
C ARG A 158 -14.99 -0.84 11.72
N PRO A 159 -14.03 -0.79 10.79
CA PRO A 159 -12.90 -1.72 10.77
C PRO A 159 -11.98 -1.48 11.98
N ALA A 160 -11.07 -2.42 12.22
CA ALA A 160 -10.00 -2.23 13.19
C ALA A 160 -9.07 -1.07 12.77
N SER A 161 -8.39 -0.47 13.75
CA SER A 161 -7.44 0.62 13.49
C SER A 161 -6.23 0.11 12.72
N GLU A 162 -5.94 0.74 11.59
CA GLU A 162 -4.76 0.42 10.79
C GLU A 162 -3.51 1.05 11.40
N ALA A 163 -3.66 2.20 12.07
CA ALA A 163 -2.58 2.80 12.84
C ALA A 163 -2.12 1.88 14.00
N GLU A 164 -3.06 1.26 14.71
CA GLU A 164 -2.74 0.27 15.75
C GLU A 164 -2.08 -0.98 15.18
N GLU A 165 -2.54 -1.49 14.04
CA GLU A 165 -1.93 -2.64 13.37
C GLU A 165 -0.48 -2.34 12.94
N ILE A 166 -0.21 -1.16 12.37
CA ILE A 166 1.18 -0.74 12.08
C ILE A 166 2.00 -0.67 13.38
N ARG A 167 1.47 -0.08 14.46
CA ARG A 167 2.13 -0.01 15.77
C ARG A 167 2.35 -1.36 16.44
N LYS A 168 1.60 -2.38 16.05
CA LYS A 168 1.72 -3.74 16.57
C LYS A 168 2.73 -4.54 15.77
N TYR A 169 2.63 -4.53 14.44
CA TYR A 169 3.43 -5.41 13.57
C TYR A 169 4.73 -4.77 13.08
N CYS A 170 4.83 -3.45 13.03
CA CYS A 170 6.02 -2.76 12.53
C CYS A 170 6.89 -2.16 13.64
N ARG A 171 6.48 -2.25 14.92
CA ARG A 171 7.20 -1.68 16.08
C ARG A 171 8.67 -2.09 16.16
N ASP A 172 8.96 -3.34 15.85
CA ASP A 172 10.31 -3.90 15.95
C ASP A 172 11.09 -3.76 14.63
N SER A 173 10.55 -3.04 13.64
CA SER A 173 11.26 -2.71 12.41
C SER A 173 12.43 -1.77 12.71
N ILE A 174 13.55 -1.96 12.03
CA ILE A 174 14.67 -0.98 12.04
C ILE A 174 14.26 0.38 11.45
N HIS A 175 13.13 0.43 10.74
CA HIS A 175 12.53 1.63 10.17
C HIS A 175 11.28 2.09 10.94
N TRP A 176 11.18 1.73 12.24
CA TRP A 176 10.23 2.36 13.16
C TRP A 176 10.57 3.84 13.35
#